data_AF-A0A6V7JSZ2-F1
#
_entry.id   AF-A0A6V7JSZ2-F1
#
_cell.length_a   1.000
_cell.length_b   1.000
_cell.length_c   1.000
_cell.angle_alpha   90.00
_cell.angle_beta   90.00
_cell.angle_gamma   90.00
#
_symmetry.space_group_name_H-M   'P 1'
#
loop_
_entity.id
_entity.type
_entity.pdbx_description
1 polymer ?
#
loop_
_entity_poly.entity_id
_entity_poly.type
_entity_poly.pdbx_seq_one_letter_code
_entity_poly.pdbx_strand_id
1 'polypeptide(L)'
;DLASVVRKAANFLGKPQPSPEEMSTLLEHLSFQNMKVNPAVNRTETFCSLDGKTIFEPKGDFIRKGETGQWRTTMSPELIQKFDERTSKTFNF
;
A
#
# COMPACT_ATOMS: atom_id res chain seq x y z
N ASP A 1 2.83 8.75 -9.86
CA ASP A 1 4.15 9.32 -9.51
C ASP A 1 4.23 9.56 -8.02
N LEU A 2 5.20 8.97 -7.31
CA LEU A 2 5.32 9.06 -5.85
C LEU A 2 5.87 10.42 -5.40
N ALA A 3 6.84 10.98 -6.12
CA ALA A 3 7.44 12.28 -5.80
C ALA A 3 6.40 13.41 -5.78
N SER A 4 5.48 13.42 -6.75
CA SER A 4 4.39 14.38 -6.79
C SER A 4 3.43 14.24 -5.61
N VAL A 5 3.20 13.02 -5.11
CA VAL A 5 2.36 12.81 -3.92
C VAL A 5 3.07 13.30 -2.66
N VAL A 6 4.38 13.06 -2.53
CA VAL A 6 5.19 13.58 -1.41
C VAL A 6 5.12 15.11 -1.37
N ARG A 7 5.30 15.79 -2.51
CA ARG A 7 5.17 17.26 -2.60
C ARG A 7 3.79 17.76 -2.20
N LYS A 8 2.72 17.07 -2.64
CA LYS A 8 1.33 17.39 -2.25
C LYS A 8 1.12 17.22 -0.74
N ALA A 9 1.65 16.15 -0.15
CA ALA A 9 1.57 15.90 1.27
C ALA A 9 2.33 16.98 2.07
N ALA A 10 3.54 17.35 1.64
CA ALA A 10 4.31 18.43 2.26
C ALA A 10 3.53 19.76 2.25
N ASN A 11 2.95 20.13 1.10
CA ASN A 11 2.09 21.33 1.00
C ASN A 11 0.88 21.26 1.92
N PHE A 12 0.18 20.12 1.95
CA PHE A 12 -0.98 19.92 2.80
C PHE A 12 -0.64 20.07 4.30
N LEU A 13 0.54 19.58 4.70
CA LEU A 13 1.03 19.67 6.08
C LEU A 13 1.70 21.02 6.41
N GLY A 14 1.75 21.97 5.46
CA GLY A 14 2.44 23.25 5.63
C GLY A 14 3.95 23.11 5.83
N LYS A 15 4.56 22.03 5.33
CA LYS A 15 5.99 21.76 5.43
C LYS A 15 6.73 22.33 4.21
N PRO A 16 7.99 22.75 4.35
CA PRO A 16 8.84 23.08 3.22
C PRO A 16 8.90 21.94 2.21
N GLN A 17 9.09 22.29 0.95
CA GLN A 17 9.31 21.28 -0.10
C GLN A 17 10.65 20.59 0.15
N PRO A 18 10.71 19.24 0.06
CA PRO A 18 11.96 18.52 0.24
C PRO A 18 12.99 18.95 -0.80
N SER A 19 14.25 19.05 -0.38
CA SER A 19 15.39 19.20 -1.28
C SER A 19 15.50 17.98 -2.22
N PRO A 20 16.28 18.06 -3.31
CA PRO A 20 16.50 16.90 -4.19
C PRO A 20 17.05 15.68 -3.44
N GLU A 21 17.94 15.89 -2.47
CA GLU A 21 18.54 14.83 -1.64
C GLU A 21 17.50 14.22 -0.70
N GLU A 22 16.74 15.06 0.02
CA GLU A 22 15.67 14.61 0.92
C GLU A 22 14.58 13.85 0.15
N MET A 23 14.22 14.32 -1.03
CA MET A 23 13.27 13.64 -1.92
C MET A 23 13.81 12.27 -2.32
N SER A 24 15.08 12.17 -2.72
CA SER A 24 15.69 10.88 -3.07
C SER A 24 15.66 9.90 -1.90
N THR A 25 16.06 10.34 -0.71
CA THR A 25 16.03 9.52 0.51
C THR A 25 14.62 9.07 0.86
N LEU A 26 13.63 9.96 0.77
CA LEU A 26 12.23 9.62 1.04
C LEU A 26 11.70 8.59 0.04
N LEU A 27 11.97 8.76 -1.24
CA LEU A 27 11.51 7.84 -2.28
C LEU A 27 12.14 6.46 -2.14
N GLU A 28 13.43 6.39 -1.80
CA GLU A 28 14.10 5.14 -1.50
C GLU A 28 13.49 4.46 -0.27
N HIS A 29 13.31 5.20 0.83
CA HIS A 29 12.72 4.67 2.06
C HIS A 29 11.28 4.16 1.86
N LEU A 30 10.48 4.90 1.08
CA LEU A 30 9.09 4.55 0.73
C LEU A 30 8.99 3.56 -0.43
N SER A 31 10.12 3.10 -0.98
CA SER A 31 10.09 2.06 -2.00
C SER A 31 9.45 0.79 -1.45
N PHE A 32 8.72 0.08 -2.31
CA PHE A 32 7.99 -1.12 -1.90
C PHE A 32 8.91 -2.15 -1.23
N GLN A 33 10.13 -2.34 -1.76
CA GLN A 33 11.10 -3.30 -1.22
C GLN A 33 11.53 -2.91 0.20
N ASN A 34 11.87 -1.63 0.42
CA ASN A 34 12.31 -1.15 1.72
C ASN A 34 11.19 -1.17 2.74
N MET A 35 9.97 -0.76 2.36
CA MET A 35 8.82 -0.84 3.26
C MET A 35 8.47 -2.28 3.62
N LYS A 36 8.57 -3.22 2.68
CA LYS A 36 8.23 -4.64 2.91
C LYS A 36 9.12 -5.29 3.97
N VAL A 37 10.41 -4.94 4.01
CA VAL A 37 11.36 -5.51 4.97
C VAL A 37 11.50 -4.70 6.26
N ASN A 38 10.97 -3.48 6.31
CA ASN A 38 11.08 -2.60 7.48
C ASN A 38 10.21 -3.11 8.65
N PRO A 39 10.81 -3.56 9.77
CA PRO A 39 10.08 -4.13 10.91
C PRO A 39 9.08 -3.15 11.54
N ALA A 40 9.34 -1.84 11.45
CA ALA A 40 8.47 -0.82 12.02
C ALA A 40 7.10 -0.73 11.31
N VAL A 41 6.98 -1.22 10.07
CA VAL A 41 5.77 -1.07 9.26
C VAL A 41 5.28 -2.37 8.61
N ASN A 42 6.12 -3.39 8.47
CA ASN A 42 5.76 -4.67 7.85
C ASN A 42 4.89 -5.57 8.75
N ARG A 43 4.73 -5.21 10.04
CA ARG A 43 3.85 -5.85 11.03
C ARG A 43 4.08 -7.34 11.22
N THR A 44 5.24 -7.88 10.85
CA THR A 44 5.53 -9.32 10.96
C THR A 44 5.44 -9.80 12.42
N GLU A 45 5.84 -8.97 13.38
CA GLU A 45 5.83 -9.30 14.81
C GLU A 45 4.41 -9.28 15.42
N THR A 46 3.51 -8.42 14.92
CA THR A 46 2.13 -8.30 15.42
C THR A 46 1.30 -9.55 15.13
N PHE A 47 1.62 -10.31 14.07
CA PHE A 47 0.98 -11.59 13.78
C PHE A 47 1.47 -12.73 14.70
N CYS A 48 2.58 -12.54 15.40
CA CYS A 48 3.24 -13.59 16.17
C CYS A 48 2.92 -13.58 17.68
N SER A 49 2.28 -12.54 18.23
CA SER A 49 2.14 -12.45 19.70
C SER A 49 0.94 -11.64 20.18
N LEU A 50 -0.15 -12.36 20.47
CA LEU A 50 -1.00 -12.11 21.64
C LEU A 50 -0.89 -13.38 22.49
N ASP A 51 -0.14 -13.29 23.59
CA ASP A 51 0.00 -14.33 24.64
C ASP A 51 0.61 -15.69 24.23
N GLY A 52 1.55 -15.72 23.28
CA GLY A 52 2.22 -16.98 22.87
C GLY A 52 1.29 -17.99 22.18
N LYS A 53 0.07 -17.57 21.85
CA LYS A 53 -0.87 -18.32 21.02
C LYS A 53 -0.97 -17.62 19.67
N THR A 54 -0.54 -18.32 18.62
CA THR A 54 -0.78 -17.90 17.24
C THR A 54 -2.29 -17.84 17.00
N ILE A 55 -2.89 -16.65 17.07
CA ILE A 55 -4.35 -16.47 16.87
C ILE A 55 -4.72 -16.73 15.40
N PHE A 56 -3.79 -16.49 14.48
CA PHE A 56 -3.90 -16.80 13.07
C PHE A 56 -2.54 -17.25 12.57
N GLU A 57 -2.46 -18.36 11.83
CA GLU A 57 -1.31 -18.58 10.95
C GLU A 57 -1.31 -17.41 9.95
N PRO A 58 -0.29 -16.54 9.93
CA PRO A 58 -0.25 -15.46 8.97
C PRO A 58 -0.07 -16.06 7.58
N LYS A 59 -1.19 -16.27 6.88
CA LYS A 59 -1.19 -16.68 5.47
C LYS A 59 -0.85 -15.47 4.62
N GLY A 60 0.41 -15.04 4.69
CA GLY A 60 1.01 -14.04 3.81
C GLY A 60 1.58 -12.79 4.52
N ASP A 61 2.28 -11.99 3.72
CA ASP A 61 2.89 -10.73 4.15
C ASP A 61 1.86 -9.60 4.25
N PHE A 62 1.99 -8.72 5.26
CA PHE A 62 1.19 -7.49 5.35
C PHE A 62 1.40 -6.59 4.12
N ILE A 63 2.65 -6.40 3.74
CA ILE A 63 3.06 -5.70 2.52
C ILE A 63 3.30 -6.75 1.42
N ARG A 64 2.27 -7.03 0.62
CA ARG A 64 2.20 -8.24 -0.23
C ARG A 64 2.90 -8.12 -1.58
N LYS A 65 2.37 -7.31 -2.51
CA LYS A 65 2.87 -7.23 -3.91
C LYS A 65 3.12 -5.82 -4.46
N GLY A 66 2.48 -4.77 -3.95
CA GLY A 66 2.79 -3.38 -4.36
C GLY A 66 2.43 -3.01 -5.80
N GLU A 67 1.58 -3.80 -6.46
CA GLU A 67 1.22 -3.62 -7.87
C GLU A 67 -0.26 -3.24 -8.05
N THR A 68 -0.55 -2.49 -9.10
CA THR A 68 -1.92 -2.17 -9.50
C THR A 68 -2.45 -3.20 -10.50
N GLY A 69 -3.78 -3.35 -10.60
CA GLY A 69 -4.40 -4.19 -11.64
C GLY A 69 -4.41 -5.71 -11.38
N GLN A 70 -3.90 -6.18 -10.24
CA GLN A 70 -3.86 -7.63 -9.92
C GLN A 70 -5.23 -8.31 -9.88
N TRP A 71 -6.29 -7.54 -9.67
CA TRP A 71 -7.66 -8.06 -9.71
C TRP A 71 -7.99 -8.69 -11.06
N ARG A 72 -7.38 -8.23 -12.17
CA ARG A 72 -7.60 -8.76 -13.53
C ARG A 72 -7.13 -10.20 -13.69
N THR A 73 -6.09 -10.61 -12.96
CA THR A 73 -5.54 -11.98 -13.02
C THR A 73 -6.07 -12.87 -11.91
N THR A 74 -6.68 -12.29 -10.87
CA THR A 74 -7.15 -13.02 -9.69
C THR A 74 -8.66 -13.26 -9.72
N MET A 75 -9.43 -12.38 -10.36
CA MET A 75 -10.88 -12.46 -10.44
C MET A 75 -11.33 -13.08 -11.76
N SER A 76 -12.46 -13.79 -11.74
CA SER A 76 -13.11 -14.26 -12.96
C SER A 76 -13.76 -13.10 -13.74
N PRO A 77 -13.98 -13.25 -15.05
CA PRO A 77 -14.62 -12.21 -15.87
C PRO A 77 -16.01 -11.79 -15.35
N GLU A 78 -16.79 -12.73 -14.82
CA GLU A 78 -18.13 -12.47 -14.29
C GLU A 78 -18.08 -11.60 -13.02
N LEU A 79 -17.08 -11.84 -12.16
CA LEU A 79 -16.87 -11.03 -10.96
C LEU A 79 -16.45 -9.61 -11.32
N ILE A 80 -15.56 -9.47 -12.30
CA ILE A 80 -15.11 -8.17 -12.82
C ILE A 80 -16.32 -7.37 -13.30
N GLN A 81 -17.15 -7.95 -14.16
CA GLN A 81 -18.35 -7.29 -14.69
C GLN A 81 -19.28 -6.82 -13.56
N LYS A 82 -19.53 -7.68 -12.56
CA LYS A 82 -20.39 -7.33 -11.43
C LYS A 82 -19.84 -6.15 -10.61
N PHE A 83 -18.52 -6.07 -10.44
CA PHE A 83 -17.89 -4.93 -9.77
C PHE A 83 -17.95 -3.66 -10.61
N ASP A 84 -17.76 -3.76 -11.92
CA ASP A 84 -17.85 -2.61 -12.84
C ASP A 84 -19.27 -2.03 -12.88
N GLU A 85 -20.30 -2.88 -12.95
CA GLU A 85 -21.71 -2.46 -12.88
C GLU A 85 -22.03 -1.78 -11.55
N ARG A 86 -21.53 -2.33 -10.43
CA ARG A 86 -21.74 -1.73 -9.11
C ARG A 86 -21.05 -0.39 -8.98
N THR A 87 -19.81 -0.28 -9.48
CA THR A 87 -19.01 0.94 -9.42
C THR A 87 -19.69 2.05 -10.23
N SER A 88 -20.14 1.73 -11.45
CA SER A 88 -20.85 2.66 -12.33
C SER A 88 -22.16 3.18 -11.73
N LYS A 89 -22.91 2.33 -11.01
CA LYS A 89 -24.14 2.73 -10.32
C LYS A 89 -23.89 3.58 -9.08
N THR A 90 -22.76 3.38 -8.41
CA THR A 90 -22.45 4.05 -7.13
C THR A 90 -21.80 5.40 -7.36
N PHE A 91 -20.87 5.44 -8.29
CA PHE A 91 -20.14 6.62 -8.70
C PHE A 91 -20.66 6.95 -10.10
N ASN A 92 -21.73 7.75 -10.16
CA ASN A 92 -22.25 8.27 -11.43
C ASN A 92 -21.10 9.03 -12.13
N PHE A 93 -20.51 8.42 -13.15
CA PHE A 93 -19.58 9.07 -14.06
C PHE A 93 -20.31 9.47 -15.33
#